data_AF-A0A7S2UDV8-F1
#
_entry.id   AF-A0A7S2UDV8-F1
#
_cell.length_a   1.000
_cell.length_b   1.000
_cell.length_c   1.000
_cell.angle_alpha   90.00
_cell.angle_beta   90.00
_cell.angle_gamma   90.00
#
_symmetry.space_group_name_H-M   'P 1'
#
loop_
_entity.id
_entity.type
_entity.pdbx_description
1 polymer ?
#
loop_
_entity_poly.entity_id
_entity_poly.type
_entity_poly.pdbx_seq_one_letter_code
_entity_poly.pdbx_strand_id
1 'polypeptide(L)'
;DDRGDQTFQQCLLPLAKFPNVVIKISALFRVAGPGSDPYPYEGVRKRRFDPLLKAFGADRLMFGTDFPFVLEQENAYKGAVNIVQSWISSDKDKAMIMGGTAERLFGPWDSPSININ
;
A
#
# COMPACT_ATOMS: atom_id res chain seq x y z
N ASP A 1 4.32 -7.06 16.47
CA ASP A 1 4.79 -7.08 17.86
C ASP A 1 5.24 -5.67 18.22
N ASP A 2 5.51 -5.39 19.50
CA ASP A 2 5.82 -4.04 19.96
C ASP A 2 7.10 -3.47 19.33
N ARG A 3 8.09 -4.34 19.08
CA ARG A 3 9.33 -3.95 18.38
C ARG A 3 9.05 -3.52 16.95
N GLY A 4 8.26 -4.27 16.20
CA GLY A 4 7.86 -3.91 14.84
C GLY A 4 7.06 -2.60 14.80
N ASP A 5 6.18 -2.37 15.79
CA ASP A 5 5.46 -1.11 15.95
C ASP A 5 6.42 0.06 16.21
N GLN A 6 7.40 -0.12 17.10
CA GLN A 6 8.39 0.90 17.41
C GLN A 6 9.30 1.21 16.21
N THR A 7 9.81 0.20 15.50
CA THR A 7 10.62 0.40 14.29
C THR A 7 9.83 1.11 13.19
N PHE A 8 8.55 0.78 13.01
CA PHE A 8 7.69 1.48 12.07
C PHE A 8 7.60 2.98 12.40
N GLN A 9 7.33 3.33 13.65
CA GLN A 9 7.19 4.72 14.10
C GLN A 9 8.52 5.50 14.07
N GLN A 10 9.62 4.87 14.51
CA GLN A 10 10.90 5.55 14.71
C GLN A 10 11.83 5.52 13.49
N CYS A 11 11.66 4.55 12.59
CA CYS A 11 12.55 4.36 11.46
C CYS A 11 11.82 4.59 10.12
N LEU A 12 10.63 4.01 9.93
CA LEU A 12 9.94 4.09 8.64
C LEU A 12 9.26 5.46 8.44
N LEU A 13 8.40 5.90 9.36
CA LEU A 13 7.68 7.16 9.20
C LEU A 13 8.60 8.39 9.00
N PRO A 14 9.75 8.51 9.69
CA PRO A 14 10.67 9.63 9.45
C PRO A 14 11.30 9.67 8.06
N LEU A 15 11.23 8.58 7.28
CA LEU A 15 11.66 8.60 5.88
C LEU A 15 10.76 9.49 5.01
N ALA A 16 9.57 9.87 5.49
CA ALA A 16 8.68 10.79 4.79
C ALA A 16 9.33 12.16 4.49
N LYS A 17 10.38 12.56 5.24
CA LYS A 17 11.16 13.78 4.98
C LYS A 17 11.91 13.74 3.64
N PHE A 18 12.12 12.56 3.07
CA PHE A 18 12.77 12.38 1.79
C PHE A 18 11.70 12.31 0.68
N PRO A 19 11.63 13.30 -0.23
CA PRO A 19 10.54 13.39 -1.21
C PRO A 19 10.57 12.26 -2.25
N ASN A 20 11.71 11.59 -2.43
CA ASN A 20 11.92 10.49 -3.37
C ASN A 20 11.60 9.10 -2.78
N VAL A 21 11.21 9.00 -1.50
CA VAL A 21 10.81 7.73 -0.89
C VAL A 21 9.32 7.50 -1.13
N VAL A 22 8.98 6.35 -1.72
CA VAL A 22 7.62 5.90 -2.00
C VAL A 22 7.40 4.54 -1.32
N ILE A 23 6.21 4.31 -0.78
CA ILE A 23 5.87 3.10 -0.04
C ILE A 23 4.89 2.24 -0.85
N LYS A 24 5.21 0.95 -0.97
CA LYS A 24 4.30 -0.05 -1.52
C LYS A 24 3.57 -0.76 -0.38
N ILE A 25 2.26 -0.53 -0.29
CA ILE A 25 1.36 -1.23 0.61
C ILE A 25 1.03 -2.58 -0.02
N SER A 26 1.59 -3.66 0.51
CA SER A 26 1.38 -5.01 -0.01
C SER A 26 1.42 -6.08 1.07
N ALA A 27 1.01 -7.29 0.71
CA ALA A 27 1.03 -8.46 1.59
C ALA A 27 0.32 -8.22 2.94
N LEU A 28 -0.88 -7.64 2.92
CA LEU A 28 -1.63 -7.24 4.13
C LEU A 28 -1.73 -8.38 5.15
N PHE A 29 -1.99 -9.61 4.68
CA PHE A 29 -2.08 -10.82 5.51
C PHE A 29 -0.77 -11.15 6.26
N ARG A 30 0.41 -10.81 5.71
CA ARG A 30 1.70 -10.98 6.40
C ARG A 30 1.92 -9.87 7.42
N VAL A 31 1.53 -8.64 7.07
CA VAL A 31 1.65 -7.47 7.97
C VAL A 31 0.71 -7.59 9.17
N ALA A 32 -0.48 -8.14 8.95
CA ALA A 32 -1.47 -8.43 9.99
C ALA A 32 -0.93 -9.39 11.05
N GLY A 33 -0.04 -10.30 10.65
CA GLY A 33 0.50 -11.36 11.49
C GLY A 33 -0.51 -12.49 11.74
N PRO A 34 -0.05 -13.71 12.07
CA PRO A 34 -0.96 -14.84 12.31
C PRO A 34 -1.91 -14.56 13.49
N GLY A 35 -3.22 -14.54 13.23
CA GLY A 35 -4.27 -14.45 14.25
C GLY A 35 -4.39 -13.10 14.99
N SER A 36 -3.49 -12.15 14.75
CA SER A 36 -3.48 -10.85 15.46
C SER A 36 -4.39 -9.79 14.86
N ASP A 37 -4.75 -9.93 13.59
CA ASP A 37 -5.66 -9.02 12.88
C ASP A 37 -6.31 -9.76 11.71
N PRO A 38 -7.46 -10.42 11.90
CA PRO A 38 -8.12 -11.15 10.83
C PRO A 38 -8.65 -10.19 9.75
N TYR A 39 -9.01 -10.75 8.58
CA TYR A 39 -9.77 -10.01 7.57
C TYR A 39 -10.98 -9.31 8.23
N PRO A 40 -11.26 -8.02 7.96
CA PRO A 40 -10.72 -7.18 6.89
C PRO A 40 -9.48 -6.34 7.26
N TYR A 41 -8.64 -6.78 8.20
CA TYR A 41 -7.35 -6.18 8.58
C TYR A 41 -7.45 -4.75 9.13
N GLU A 42 -8.39 -4.50 10.03
CA GLU A 42 -8.63 -3.17 10.61
C GLU A 42 -7.44 -2.68 11.46
N GLY A 43 -6.70 -3.59 12.08
CA GLY A 43 -5.46 -3.28 12.78
C GLY A 43 -4.35 -2.82 11.83
N VAL A 44 -4.20 -3.43 10.65
CA VAL A 44 -3.29 -2.99 9.60
C VAL A 44 -3.70 -1.61 9.09
N ARG A 45 -5.01 -1.39 8.86
CA ARG A 45 -5.52 -0.07 8.47
C ARG A 45 -5.07 1.00 9.47
N LYS A 46 -5.44 0.86 10.74
CA LYS A 46 -5.19 1.87 11.77
C LYS A 46 -3.72 2.06 12.11
N ARG A 47 -2.95 0.97 12.18
CA ARG A 47 -1.56 1.01 12.67
C ARG A 47 -0.52 1.17 11.58
N ARG A 48 -0.88 0.97 10.31
CA ARG A 48 0.06 1.06 9.17
C ARG A 48 -0.46 2.00 8.11
N PHE A 49 -1.64 1.73 7.55
CA PHE A 49 -2.15 2.48 6.40
C PHE A 49 -2.41 3.96 6.74
N ASP A 50 -3.18 4.25 7.80
CA ASP A 50 -3.53 5.63 8.13
C ASP A 50 -2.30 6.50 8.49
N PRO A 51 -1.33 6.02 9.31
CA PRO A 51 -0.09 6.75 9.55
C PRO A 51 0.76 6.96 8.29
N LEU A 52 0.81 5.97 7.40
CA LEU A 52 1.52 6.10 6.12
C LEU A 52 0.86 7.13 5.23
N LEU A 53 -0.47 7.12 5.11
CA LEU A 53 -1.22 8.10 4.33
C LEU A 53 -0.99 9.51 4.85
N LYS A 54 -1.01 9.68 6.18
CA LYS A 54 -0.75 10.97 6.83
C LYS A 54 0.68 11.47 6.61
N ALA A 55 1.68 10.59 6.67
CA ALA A 55 3.09 10.99 6.58
C ALA A 55 3.58 11.16 5.13
N PHE A 56 3.20 10.23 4.24
CA PHE A 56 3.69 10.19 2.88
C PHE A 56 2.76 10.92 1.89
N GLY A 57 1.45 10.91 2.13
CA GLY A 57 0.47 11.37 1.14
C GLY A 57 0.19 10.31 0.08
N ALA A 58 -0.99 10.38 -0.54
CA ALA A 58 -1.47 9.38 -1.49
C ALA A 58 -0.57 9.27 -2.75
N ASP A 59 0.08 10.35 -3.15
CA ASP A 59 1.00 10.43 -4.29
C ASP A 59 2.33 9.69 -4.07
N ARG A 60 2.60 9.25 -2.84
CA ARG A 60 3.78 8.45 -2.45
C ARG A 60 3.40 7.09 -1.84
N LEU A 61 2.14 6.67 -1.98
CA LEU A 61 1.70 5.32 -1.66
C LEU A 61 1.24 4.61 -2.93
N MET A 62 1.59 3.32 -3.07
CA MET A 62 1.06 2.45 -4.12
C MET A 62 0.59 1.11 -3.53
N PHE A 63 -0.43 0.50 -4.11
CA PHE A 63 -0.94 -0.80 -3.66
C PHE A 63 -0.34 -1.97 -4.48
N GLY A 64 -0.21 -3.14 -3.84
CA GLY A 64 0.00 -4.42 -4.51
C GLY A 64 -0.51 -5.59 -3.67
N THR A 65 -1.06 -6.62 -4.31
CA THR A 65 -1.73 -7.72 -3.59
C THR A 65 -0.77 -8.73 -2.94
N ASP A 66 0.47 -8.85 -3.44
CA ASP A 66 1.37 -9.97 -3.16
C ASP A 66 0.89 -11.30 -3.80
N PHE A 67 0.46 -11.25 -5.06
CA PHE A 67 0.23 -12.43 -5.89
C PHE A 67 1.54 -13.24 -6.09
N PRO A 68 1.52 -14.58 -6.04
CA PRO A 68 0.33 -15.46 -5.97
C PRO A 68 -0.19 -15.75 -4.54
N PHE A 69 0.54 -15.36 -3.49
CA PHE A 69 0.21 -15.73 -2.10
C PHE A 69 -1.13 -15.20 -1.60
N VAL A 70 -1.59 -14.06 -2.14
CA VAL A 70 -2.92 -13.52 -1.86
C VAL A 70 -4.05 -14.51 -2.18
N LEU A 71 -3.84 -15.48 -3.08
CA LEU A 71 -4.85 -16.47 -3.45
C LEU A 71 -5.21 -17.43 -2.31
N GLU A 72 -4.32 -17.60 -1.33
CA GLU A 72 -4.54 -18.46 -0.16
C GLU A 72 -5.31 -17.73 0.96
N GLN A 73 -5.63 -16.44 0.78
CA GLN A 73 -6.27 -15.61 1.77
C GLN A 73 -7.78 -15.48 1.52
N GLU A 74 -8.51 -15.04 2.55
CA GLU A 74 -9.95 -14.81 2.44
C GLU A 74 -10.28 -13.82 1.30
N ASN A 75 -11.24 -14.21 0.45
CA ASN A 75 -11.66 -13.46 -0.75
C ASN A 75 -10.56 -13.23 -1.81
N ALA A 76 -9.39 -13.86 -1.64
CA ALA A 76 -8.27 -13.88 -2.59
C ALA A 76 -7.89 -12.48 -3.13
N TYR A 77 -7.52 -12.41 -4.41
CA TYR A 77 -7.09 -11.18 -5.08
C TYR A 77 -8.15 -10.05 -4.99
N LYS A 78 -9.43 -10.38 -5.23
CA LYS A 78 -10.52 -9.41 -5.21
C LYS A 78 -10.75 -8.84 -3.81
N GLY A 79 -10.63 -9.68 -2.78
CA GLY A 79 -10.71 -9.28 -1.38
C GLY A 79 -9.66 -8.22 -1.05
N ALA A 80 -8.39 -8.50 -1.37
CA ALA A 80 -7.30 -7.56 -1.10
C ALA A 80 -7.50 -6.19 -1.78
N VAL A 81 -7.93 -6.18 -3.05
CA VAL A 81 -8.23 -4.95 -3.79
C VAL A 81 -9.37 -4.17 -3.13
N ASN A 82 -10.49 -4.85 -2.85
CA ASN A 82 -11.69 -4.22 -2.30
C ASN A 82 -11.45 -3.64 -0.91
N ILE A 83 -10.68 -4.33 -0.06
CA ILE A 83 -10.36 -3.84 1.29
C ILE A 83 -9.60 -2.53 1.22
N VAL A 84 -8.49 -2.46 0.46
CA VAL A 84 -7.68 -1.23 0.39
C VAL A 84 -8.48 -0.09 -0.23
N GLN A 85 -9.30 -0.36 -1.24
CA GLN A 85 -10.22 0.65 -1.79
C GLN A 85 -11.20 1.18 -0.74
N SER A 86 -11.69 0.32 0.16
CA SER A 86 -12.62 0.72 1.23
C SER A 86 -11.98 1.55 2.35
N TRP A 87 -10.65 1.54 2.46
CA TRP A 87 -9.93 2.38 3.43
C TRP A 87 -9.80 3.83 2.97
N ILE A 88 -9.97 4.11 1.67
CA ILE A 88 -9.68 5.40 1.05
C ILE A 88 -10.98 6.13 0.72
N SER A 89 -11.26 7.22 1.44
CA SER A 89 -12.49 8.00 1.25
C SER A 89 -12.46 8.93 0.03
N SER A 90 -11.28 9.40 -0.37
CA SER A 90 -11.11 10.37 -1.47
C SER A 90 -10.89 9.63 -2.79
N ASP A 91 -11.67 9.95 -3.83
CA ASP A 91 -11.48 9.37 -5.16
C ASP A 91 -10.14 9.77 -5.78
N LYS A 92 -9.65 10.98 -5.48
CA LYS A 92 -8.31 11.42 -5.88
C LYS A 92 -7.22 10.56 -5.24
N ASP A 93 -7.32 10.30 -3.94
CA ASP A 93 -6.33 9.49 -3.23
C ASP A 93 -6.39 8.04 -3.70
N LYS A 94 -7.60 7.53 -3.97
CA LYS A 94 -7.84 6.20 -4.51
C LYS A 94 -7.20 6.04 -5.88
N ALA A 95 -7.35 7.02 -6.77
CA ALA A 95 -6.71 7.02 -8.09
C ALA A 95 -5.17 6.95 -7.98
N MET A 96 -4.57 7.71 -7.06
CA MET A 96 -3.11 7.67 -6.84
C MET A 96 -2.66 6.33 -6.27
N ILE A 97 -3.28 5.86 -5.18
CA ILE A 97 -2.83 4.66 -4.45
C ILE A 97 -3.05 3.39 -5.27
N MET A 98 -4.14 3.31 -6.02
CA MET A 98 -4.50 2.11 -6.79
C MET A 98 -3.83 2.02 -8.16
N GLY A 99 -3.06 3.03 -8.58
CA GLY A 99 -2.34 2.99 -9.86
C GLY A 99 -1.47 4.22 -10.16
N GLY A 100 -1.99 5.42 -9.93
CA GLY A 100 -1.32 6.67 -10.37
C GLY A 100 0.09 6.88 -9.80
N THR A 101 0.34 6.46 -8.56
CA THR A 101 1.70 6.52 -7.97
C THR A 101 2.67 5.56 -8.66
N ALA A 102 2.21 4.38 -9.07
CA ALA A 102 3.04 3.44 -9.81
C ALA A 102 3.33 3.97 -11.23
N GLU A 103 2.33 4.50 -11.92
CA GLU A 103 2.49 5.10 -13.26
C GLU A 103 3.46 6.29 -13.24
N ARG A 104 3.38 7.14 -12.22
CA ARG A 104 4.34 8.24 -12.03
C ARG A 104 5.78 7.76 -11.90
N LEU A 105 6.01 6.59 -11.29
CA LEU A 105 7.35 6.05 -11.06
C LEU A 105 7.88 5.22 -12.21
N PHE A 106 7.02 4.43 -12.85
CA PHE A 106 7.43 3.42 -13.82
C PHE A 106 6.99 3.73 -15.26
N GLY A 107 6.25 4.83 -15.47
CA GLY A 107 5.58 5.17 -16.73
C GLY A 107 4.17 4.59 -16.79
N PRO A 108 3.29 5.15 -17.64
CA PRO A 108 1.94 4.63 -17.79
C PRO A 108 1.96 3.33 -18.60
N TRP A 109 1.02 2.45 -18.28
CA TRP A 109 0.97 1.07 -18.78
C TRP A 109 0.73 0.97 -20.29
N ASP A 110 0.21 2.04 -20.89
CA ASP A 110 -0.18 2.17 -22.29
C ASP A 110 0.75 3.12 -23.08
N SER A 111 1.92 3.50 -22.54
CA SER A 111 2.89 4.27 -23.31
C SER A 111 3.31 3.49 -24.57
N PRO A 112 3.09 4.03 -25.78
CA PRO A 112 3.68 3.44 -26.97
C PRO A 112 5.20 3.46 -26.80
N SER A 113 5.85 2.35 -27.16
CA SER A 113 7.30 2.21 -27.17
C SER A 113 7.93 3.48 -27.75
N ILE A 114 8.81 4.13 -26.99
CA ILE A 114 9.66 5.18 -27.55
C ILE A 114 10.49 4.51 -28.64
N ASN A 115 10.13 4.75 -29.91
CA ASN A 115 10.98 4.42 -31.04
C ASN A 115 12.22 5.31 -30.92
N ILE A 116 13.29 4.74 -30.38
CA ILE A 116 14.61 5.35 -30.45
C ILE A 116 15.12 5.01 -31.86
N ASN A 117 15.05 6.00 -32.76
CA ASN A 117 15.73 5.95 -34.06
C ASN A 117 17.25 5.95 -33.87
#